data_AF-A0A511X148-F1
#
_entry.id   AF-A0A511X148-F1
#
_cell.length_a   1.000
_cell.length_b   1.000
_cell.length_c   1.000
_cell.angle_alpha   90.00
_cell.angle_beta   90.00
_cell.angle_gamma   90.00
#
_symmetry.space_group_name_H-M   'P 1'
#
loop_
_entity.id
_entity.type
_entity.pdbx_description
1 polymer ?
#
loop_
_entity_poly.entity_id
_entity_poly.type
_entity_poly.pdbx_seq_one_letter_code
_entity_poly.pdbx_strand_id
1 'polypeptide(L)' 'MGKSFYQYMMRYRGMKQLTDEKKLADWMFEDHDFPRQSEKYDEVSRYLEWNLPFSNVMSVFDALWYDYLETRR' A
#
# COMPACT_ATOMS: atom_id res chain seq x y z
N MET A 1 -12.01 0.94 15.70
CA MET A 1 -11.03 1.57 14.78
C MET A 1 -10.37 0.45 13.99
N GLY A 2 -10.48 0.48 12.67
CA GLY A 2 -9.92 -0.57 11.79
C GLY A 2 -8.42 -0.34 11.55
N LYS A 3 -7.75 -1.33 10.96
CA LYS A 3 -6.39 -1.13 10.46
C LYS A 3 -6.45 -0.26 9.21
N SER A 4 -5.62 0.78 9.09
CA SER A 4 -5.47 1.52 7.82
C SER A 4 -4.81 0.65 6.75
N PHE A 5 -4.92 1.06 5.48
CA PHE A 5 -4.25 0.34 4.39
C PHE A 5 -2.74 0.24 4.62
N TYR A 6 -2.12 1.31 5.12
CA TYR A 6 -0.72 1.32 5.51
C TYR A 6 -0.39 0.25 6.56
N GLN A 7 -1.19 0.16 7.62
CA GLN A 7 -0.97 -0.85 8.67
C GLN A 7 -1.15 -2.28 8.14
N TYR A 8 -2.08 -2.50 7.20
CA TYR A 8 -2.23 -3.77 6.51
C TYR A 8 -0.96 -4.10 5.69
N MET A 9 -0.43 -3.14 4.94
CA MET A 9 0.75 -3.32 4.08
C MET A 9 2.03 -3.68 4.85
N MET A 10 2.15 -3.30 6.12
CA MET A 10 3.32 -3.63 6.93
C MET A 10 3.55 -5.14 7.11
N ARG A 11 2.58 -6.01 6.81
CA ARG A 11 2.77 -7.47 6.78
C ARG A 11 3.71 -7.96 5.68
N TYR A 12 3.85 -7.20 4.59
CA TYR A 12 4.69 -7.54 3.43
C TYR A 12 6.13 -7.05 3.60
N ARG A 13 6.38 -6.19 4.59
CA ARG A 13 7.71 -5.66 4.88
C ARG A 13 8.65 -6.78 5.33
N GLY A 14 9.88 -6.75 4.83
CA GLY A 14 10.92 -7.70 5.26
C GLY A 14 10.71 -9.14 4.77
N MET A 15 9.77 -9.39 3.86
CA MET A 15 9.67 -10.68 3.17
C MET A 15 10.98 -10.98 2.43
N LYS A 16 11.44 -12.24 2.47
CA LYS A 16 12.68 -12.63 1.76
C LYS A 16 12.51 -12.60 0.23
N GLN A 17 11.28 -12.76 -0.24
CA GLN A 17 10.96 -12.77 -1.67
C GLN A 17 10.81 -11.34 -2.18
N LEU A 18 11.42 -11.04 -3.33
CA LEU A 18 11.28 -9.77 -4.02
C LEU A 18 9.99 -9.77 -4.83
N THR A 19 8.89 -9.44 -4.16
CA THR A 19 7.57 -9.28 -4.78
C THR A 19 7.16 -7.81 -4.82
N ASP A 20 6.20 -7.46 -5.66
CA ASP A 20 5.75 -6.07 -5.79
C ASP A 20 5.02 -5.57 -4.55
N GLU A 21 4.37 -6.45 -3.79
CA GLU A 21 3.75 -6.13 -2.50
C GLU A 21 4.81 -5.72 -1.48
N LYS A 22 5.93 -6.47 -1.42
CA LYS A 22 7.08 -6.09 -0.59
C LYS A 22 7.64 -4.74 -1.04
N LYS A 23 7.83 -4.56 -2.34
CA LYS A 23 8.38 -3.31 -2.91
C LYS A 23 7.52 -2.11 -2.54
N LEU A 24 6.20 -2.23 -2.66
CA LEU A 24 5.26 -1.19 -2.26
C LEU A 24 5.28 -0.96 -0.75
N ALA A 25 5.28 -2.02 0.06
CA ALA A 25 5.33 -1.91 1.52
C ALA A 25 6.60 -1.23 2.03
N ASP A 26 7.77 -1.56 1.46
CA ASP A 26 9.03 -0.92 1.81
C ASP A 26 9.02 0.55 1.42
N TRP A 27 8.59 0.88 0.20
CA TRP A 27 8.50 2.26 -0.27
C TRP A 27 7.55 3.09 0.62
N MET A 28 6.36 2.57 0.93
CA MET A 28 5.41 3.22 1.84
C MET A 28 5.99 3.47 3.23
N PHE A 29 6.83 2.56 3.71
CA PHE A 29 7.48 2.68 5.03
C PHE A 29 8.56 3.78 5.03
N GLU A 30 9.36 3.84 3.98
CA GLU A 30 10.44 4.82 3.79
C GLU A 30 9.91 6.22 3.48
N ASP A 31 8.74 6.31 2.85
CA ASP A 31 8.06 7.57 2.58
C ASP A 31 7.40 8.12 3.86
N HIS A 32 7.90 9.28 4.31
CA HIS A 32 7.41 9.96 5.50
C HIS A 32 6.12 10.75 5.25
N ASP A 33 5.87 11.16 4.00
CA ASP A 33 4.72 11.96 3.59
C ASP A 33 3.53 11.07 3.21
N PHE A 34 3.74 9.74 3.10
CA PHE A 34 2.68 8.78 2.82
C PHE A 34 1.50 8.93 3.82
N PRO A 35 0.23 8.94 3.37
CA PRO A 35 -0.94 9.13 4.24
C PRO A 35 -1.25 7.87 5.08
N ARG A 36 -0.44 7.60 6.11
CA ARG A 36 -0.46 6.34 6.92
C ARG A 36 -1.78 6.09 7.66
N GLN A 37 -2.54 7.14 7.93
CA GLN A 37 -3.83 7.04 8.64
C GLN A 37 -5.03 6.98 7.69
N SER A 38 -4.81 7.15 6.37
CA SER A 38 -5.92 7.11 5.42
C SER A 38 -6.50 5.71 5.28
N GLU A 39 -7.83 5.65 5.32
CA GLU A 39 -8.63 4.47 4.98
C GLU A 39 -9.40 4.67 3.66
N LYS A 40 -9.12 5.75 2.92
CA LYS A 40 -9.86 6.13 1.70
C LYS A 40 -9.05 5.76 0.46
N TYR A 41 -9.68 5.01 -0.44
CA TYR A 41 -9.08 4.59 -1.70
C TYR A 41 -8.54 5.78 -2.50
N ASP A 42 -9.39 6.79 -2.74
CA ASP A 42 -9.04 7.94 -3.59
C ASP A 42 -7.84 8.74 -3.07
N GLU A 43 -7.65 8.78 -1.75
CA GLU A 43 -6.54 9.52 -1.15
C GLU A 43 -5.22 8.80 -1.38
N VAL A 44 -5.19 7.49 -1.14
CA VAL A 44 -4.00 6.66 -1.38
C VAL A 44 -3.70 6.53 -2.87
N SER A 45 -4.73 6.30 -3.70
CA SER A 45 -4.64 6.21 -5.16
C SER A 45 -4.01 7.46 -5.75
N ARG A 46 -4.55 8.66 -5.45
CA ARG A 46 -3.96 9.93 -5.93
C ARG A 46 -2.52 10.12 -5.49
N TYR A 47 -2.18 9.73 -4.26
CA TYR A 47 -0.82 9.83 -3.75
C TYR A 47 0.15 8.94 -4.55
N LEU A 48 -0.26 7.71 -4.87
CA LEU A 48 0.53 6.78 -5.67
C LEU A 48 0.65 7.21 -7.13
N GLU A 49 -0.42 7.76 -7.72
CA GLU A 49 -0.40 8.32 -9.08
C GLU A 49 0.55 9.51 -9.20
N TRP A 50 0.70 10.31 -8.14
CA TRP A 50 1.60 11.47 -8.14
C TRP A 50 3.06 11.08 -7.99
N ASN A 51 3.35 10.05 -7.19
CA ASN A 51 4.70 9.65 -6.84
C ASN A 51 5.27 8.54 -7.74
N LEU A 52 4.41 7.69 -8.32
CA LEU A 52 4.75 6.58 -9.22
C LEU A 52 6.03 5.82 -8.80
N PRO A 53 6.06 5.19 -7.61
CA PRO A 53 7.29 4.57 -7.08
C PRO A 53 7.88 3.48 -7.96
N PHE A 54 7.06 2.86 -8.81
CA PHE A 54 7.49 1.92 -9.83
C PHE A 54 6.42 1.69 -10.91
N SER A 55 6.81 1.08 -12.02
CA SER A 55 6.04 1.01 -13.27
C SER A 55 4.65 0.38 -13.17
N ASN A 56 4.45 -0.61 -12.29
CA ASN A 56 3.17 -1.31 -12.13
C ASN A 56 2.49 -1.03 -10.78
N VAL A 57 2.84 0.08 -10.11
CA VAL A 57 2.32 0.41 -8.76
C VAL A 57 0.80 0.45 -8.71
N MET A 58 0.13 1.03 -9.71
CA MET A 58 -1.33 1.18 -9.68
C MET A 58 -2.03 -0.17 -9.73
N SER A 59 -1.60 -1.07 -10.61
CA SER A 59 -2.17 -2.42 -10.68
C SER A 59 -1.92 -3.24 -9.42
N VAL A 60 -0.73 -3.09 -8.81
CA VAL A 60 -0.38 -3.76 -7.54
C VAL A 60 -1.22 -3.20 -6.40
N PHE A 61 -1.39 -1.88 -6.35
CA PHE A 61 -2.23 -1.19 -5.38
C PHE A 61 -3.69 -1.64 -5.47
N ASP A 62 -4.28 -1.67 -6.66
CA ASP A 62 -5.68 -2.07 -6.86
C ASP A 62 -5.94 -3.49 -6.33
N ALA A 63 -5.04 -4.43 -6.64
CA ALA A 63 -5.12 -5.81 -6.17
C ALA A 63 -5.00 -5.91 -4.64
N LEU A 64 -4.04 -5.21 -4.04
CA LEU A 64 -3.84 -5.21 -2.59
C LEU A 64 -4.95 -4.50 -1.83
N TRP A 65 -5.53 -3.46 -2.42
CA TRP A 65 -6.66 -2.76 -1.83
C TRP A 65 -7.89 -3.68 -1.75
N TYR A 66 -8.13 -4.47 -2.78
CA TYR A 66 -9.19 -5.47 -2.78
C TYR A 66 -8.99 -6.52 -1.67
N ASP A 67 -7.79 -7.12 -1.56
CA ASP A 67 -7.47 -8.09 -0.49
C ASP A 67 -7.58 -7.46 0.91
N TYR A 68 -7.18 -6.20 1.05
CA TYR A 68 -7.35 -5.44 2.29
C TYR A 68 -8.82 -5.30 2.69
N LEU A 69 -9.71 -4.99 1.74
CA LEU A 69 -11.15 -4.89 2.00
C LEU A 69 -11.74 -6.24 2.38
N GLU A 70 -11.33 -7.33 1.73
CA GLU A 70 -11.74 -8.69 2.09
C GLU A 70 -11.28 -9.08 3.50
N THR A 71 -10.05 -8.73 3.87
CA THR A 71 -9.51 -8.97 5.22
C THR A 71 -10.24 -8.19 6.32
N ARG A 72 -10.89 -7.07 5.97
CA ARG A 72 -11.66 -6.23 6.90
C ARG A 72 -13.11 -6.66 7.11
N ARG A 73 -13.60 -7.61 6.31
CA ARG A 73 -14.95 -8.13 6.39
C ARG A 73 -15.14 -9.07 7.58
#